data_AF-A0A8H3BZC1-F1
#
_entry.id   AF-A0A8H3BZC1-F1
#
_cell.length_a   1.000
_cell.length_b   1.000
_cell.length_c   1.000
_cell.angle_alpha   90.00
_cell.angle_beta   90.00
_cell.angle_gamma   90.00
#
_symmetry.space_group_name_H-M   'P 1'
#
loop_
_entity.id
_entity.type
_entity.pdbx_description
1 polymer ?
#
loop_
_entity_poly.entity_id
_entity_poly.type
_entity_poly.pdbx_seq_one_letter_code
_entity_poly.pdbx_strand_id
1 'polypeptide(L)'
;MPKRRWVWVGPDHIDSDEEPPKKKKPTARGKKGKAVAPTWTAGSHPGWSDNKPTGEWGKKCVETWCLLAPYDSTITEEQWKKYYDERSALDRVNTLRGGHSAPIESEDLGQPTWGILRDSGDVVAAAIMGSAQLQDANRKKRITHVLFGSLYFIRLDGTDEGNGPPEPRHLDVYSRLYSPFGIGTSVDFHYDYHYRRRFSRQDDERFASLTARLRTITDCGAAPPAQSEDDEENQAPADAYVVFDSQEDGEGGLNTQFIDEITLKRFEKSLFGTEGWLSPRKMVDIVLAGGSVMQYHEADTEAAVSLLNKFQYFPGENTGKRALTPELRRLALIEISGPLNGPVCIPQNRLLLARQE
;
A
#
# COMPACT_ATOMS: atom_id res chain seq x y z
N MET A 1 -18.67 37.98 -25.80
CA MET A 1 -18.88 37.03 -24.69
C MET A 1 -20.32 37.07 -24.23
N PRO A 2 -21.00 35.92 -24.18
CA PRO A 2 -21.92 35.60 -23.08
C PRO A 2 -21.47 34.33 -22.35
N LYS A 3 -21.75 34.30 -21.04
CA LYS A 3 -21.25 33.40 -20.01
C LYS A 3 -21.65 31.93 -20.26
N ARG A 4 -20.67 31.02 -20.28
CA ARG A 4 -20.89 29.57 -20.16
C ARG A 4 -21.45 29.28 -18.76
N ARG A 5 -22.67 28.73 -18.70
CA ARG A 5 -23.20 28.03 -17.52
C ARG A 5 -22.76 26.58 -17.64
N TRP A 6 -21.98 26.11 -16.68
CA TRP A 6 -21.69 24.68 -16.52
C TRP A 6 -22.91 24.00 -15.91
N VAL A 7 -23.31 22.85 -16.46
CA VAL A 7 -24.24 21.92 -15.80
C VAL A 7 -23.44 20.67 -15.48
N TRP A 8 -23.30 20.42 -14.18
CA TRP A 8 -22.82 19.16 -13.62
C TRP A 8 -23.85 18.05 -13.89
N VAL A 9 -23.40 16.91 -14.40
CA VAL A 9 -24.18 15.67 -14.35
C VAL A 9 -23.34 14.62 -13.61
N GLY A 10 -23.55 14.59 -12.29
CA GLY A 10 -23.23 13.43 -11.46
C GLY A 10 -24.32 12.35 -11.57
N PRO A 11 -24.13 11.18 -10.95
CA PRO A 11 -24.64 9.91 -11.44
C PRO A 11 -26.13 9.68 -11.14
N ASP A 12 -26.76 8.91 -12.04
CA ASP A 12 -28.08 8.25 -11.97
C ASP A 12 -29.32 9.02 -12.48
N HIS A 13 -29.60 8.97 -13.80
CA HIS A 13 -30.97 8.77 -14.32
C HIS A 13 -30.98 8.45 -15.83
N ILE A 14 -31.44 7.25 -16.21
CA ILE A 14 -32.03 7.00 -17.53
C ILE A 14 -33.51 6.75 -17.25
N ASP A 15 -34.36 7.72 -17.60
CA ASP A 15 -35.79 7.48 -17.82
C ASP A 15 -35.92 6.84 -19.21
N SER A 16 -36.02 5.51 -19.23
CA SER A 16 -36.58 4.77 -20.35
C SER A 16 -37.46 3.68 -19.77
N ASP A 17 -38.76 3.71 -20.08
CA ASP A 17 -39.79 2.74 -19.69
C ASP A 17 -39.62 1.36 -20.37
N GLU A 18 -38.38 0.89 -20.51
CA GLU A 18 -38.07 -0.49 -20.89
C GLU A 18 -37.42 -1.18 -19.70
N GLU A 19 -38.01 -2.29 -19.25
CA GLU A 19 -37.46 -3.11 -18.16
C GLU A 19 -35.98 -3.40 -18.44
N PRO A 20 -35.05 -2.90 -17.60
CA PRO A 20 -33.63 -3.15 -17.82
C PRO A 20 -33.39 -4.67 -17.73
N PRO A 21 -32.60 -5.27 -18.65
CA PRO A 21 -32.25 -6.67 -18.54
C PRO A 21 -31.61 -6.87 -17.16
N LYS A 22 -32.14 -7.82 -16.39
CA LYS A 22 -31.67 -8.15 -15.04
C LYS A 22 -30.16 -8.36 -15.08
N LYS A 23 -29.38 -7.31 -14.78
CA LYS A 23 -27.94 -7.43 -14.55
C LYS A 23 -27.78 -8.49 -13.48
N LYS A 24 -27.16 -9.61 -13.84
CA LYS A 24 -26.79 -10.66 -12.89
C LYS A 24 -26.04 -9.96 -11.76
N LYS A 25 -26.62 -9.98 -10.56
CA LYS A 25 -25.91 -9.58 -9.35
C LYS A 25 -24.59 -10.35 -9.32
N PRO A 26 -23.45 -9.69 -9.05
CA PRO A 26 -22.17 -10.38 -8.98
C PRO A 26 -22.28 -11.57 -8.04
N THR A 27 -21.92 -12.72 -8.58
CA THR A 27 -21.94 -14.05 -7.98
C THR A 27 -20.95 -14.12 -6.81
N ALA A 28 -21.40 -14.75 -5.72
CA ALA A 28 -20.65 -15.11 -4.52
C ALA A 28 -20.05 -13.96 -3.68
N ARG A 29 -20.92 -13.28 -2.91
CA ARG A 29 -20.48 -12.59 -1.68
C ARG A 29 -19.91 -13.64 -0.70
N GLY A 30 -18.60 -13.59 -0.44
CA GLY A 30 -17.94 -14.46 0.55
C GLY A 30 -18.66 -14.44 1.92
N LYS A 31 -18.59 -15.55 2.66
CA LYS A 31 -19.16 -15.63 4.01
C LYS A 31 -18.51 -14.57 4.90
N LYS A 32 -19.30 -13.89 5.75
CA LYS A 32 -18.78 -12.97 6.77
C LYS A 32 -17.94 -13.77 7.77
N GLY A 33 -16.61 -13.72 7.61
CA GLY A 33 -15.68 -14.27 8.57
C GLY A 33 -15.75 -13.50 9.90
N LYS A 34 -15.19 -14.12 10.95
CA LYS A 34 -15.01 -13.48 12.25
C LYS A 34 -13.53 -13.19 12.42
N ALA A 35 -13.23 -11.95 12.77
CA ALA A 35 -11.88 -11.53 13.11
C ALA A 35 -11.36 -12.32 14.32
N VAL A 36 -10.10 -12.75 14.26
CA VAL A 36 -9.37 -13.42 15.34
C VAL A 36 -8.43 -12.40 15.99
N ALA A 37 -8.27 -12.45 17.32
CA ALA A 37 -7.33 -11.57 17.99
C ALA A 37 -5.89 -11.95 17.59
N PRO A 38 -5.02 -10.97 17.27
CA PRO A 38 -3.66 -11.26 16.86
C PRO A 38 -2.88 -11.91 18.01
N THR A 39 -2.12 -12.96 17.72
CA THR A 39 -1.36 -13.71 18.73
C THR A 39 0.13 -13.65 18.43
N TRP A 40 0.83 -12.71 19.07
CA TRP A 40 2.26 -12.45 18.85
C TRP A 40 3.15 -13.07 19.94
N THR A 41 2.77 -14.23 20.48
CA THR A 41 3.50 -14.84 21.60
C THR A 41 4.60 -15.79 21.09
N ALA A 42 5.65 -15.97 21.89
CA ALA A 42 6.72 -16.92 21.60
C ALA A 42 6.21 -18.37 21.44
N GLY A 43 5.02 -18.69 21.98
CA GLY A 43 4.38 -20.00 21.84
C GLY A 43 3.82 -20.27 20.44
N SER A 44 3.35 -19.25 19.74
CA SER A 44 2.93 -19.37 18.33
C SER A 44 4.08 -19.15 17.35
N HIS A 45 5.12 -18.42 17.77
CA HIS A 45 6.28 -18.11 16.95
C HIS A 45 7.59 -18.31 17.75
N PRO A 46 8.21 -19.49 17.66
CA PRO A 46 9.51 -19.74 18.27
C PRO A 46 10.54 -18.73 17.77
N GLY A 47 11.31 -18.15 18.70
CA GLY A 47 12.30 -17.12 18.38
C GLY A 47 11.78 -15.68 18.48
N TRP A 48 10.47 -15.45 18.64
CA TRP A 48 9.96 -14.11 18.89
C TRP A 48 10.05 -13.70 20.35
N SER A 49 10.36 -12.42 20.56
CA SER A 49 10.53 -11.83 21.88
C SER A 49 9.87 -10.46 21.96
N ASP A 50 9.42 -10.09 23.17
CA ASP A 50 9.06 -8.71 23.49
C ASP A 50 10.29 -7.85 23.83
N ASN A 51 11.44 -8.50 24.07
CA ASN A 51 12.70 -7.81 24.36
C ASN A 51 13.29 -7.25 23.07
N LYS A 52 13.68 -5.97 23.11
CA LYS A 52 14.40 -5.34 22.01
C LYS A 52 15.73 -6.06 21.72
N PRO A 53 16.19 -6.10 20.46
CA PRO A 53 17.53 -6.55 20.13
C PRO A 53 18.58 -5.79 20.94
N THR A 54 19.64 -6.48 21.36
CA THR A 54 20.69 -5.91 22.22
C THR A 54 21.92 -5.45 21.44
N GLY A 55 22.10 -5.95 20.22
CA GLY A 55 23.19 -5.55 19.34
C GLY A 55 23.02 -4.14 18.75
N GLU A 56 24.11 -3.61 18.19
CA GLU A 56 24.20 -2.22 17.74
C GLU A 56 23.21 -1.91 16.61
N TRP A 57 23.20 -2.75 15.57
CA TRP A 57 22.39 -2.51 14.38
C TRP A 57 20.92 -2.78 14.64
N GLY A 58 20.59 -3.84 15.37
CA GLY A 58 19.21 -4.10 15.78
C GLY A 58 18.62 -2.94 16.58
N LYS A 59 19.37 -2.40 17.55
CA LYS A 59 18.95 -1.19 18.31
C LYS A 59 18.74 0.02 17.41
N LYS A 60 19.71 0.31 16.52
CA LYS A 60 19.61 1.42 15.57
C LYS A 60 18.35 1.31 14.71
N CYS A 61 18.02 0.12 14.22
CA CYS A 61 16.81 -0.11 13.42
C CYS A 61 15.53 0.18 14.21
N VAL A 62 15.45 -0.35 15.43
CA VAL A 62 14.29 -0.16 16.32
C VAL A 62 14.09 1.31 16.67
N GLU A 63 15.17 2.04 16.92
CA GLU A 63 15.12 3.46 17.30
C GLU A 63 14.81 4.36 16.10
N THR A 64 15.41 4.10 14.93
CA THR A 64 15.25 4.93 13.72
C THR A 64 13.84 4.84 13.14
N TRP A 65 13.28 3.62 13.08
CA TRP A 65 11.97 3.36 12.47
C TRP A 65 10.88 2.98 13.48
N CYS A 66 11.15 3.14 14.77
CA CYS A 66 10.18 2.89 15.84
C CYS A 66 9.60 1.47 15.86
N LEU A 67 10.35 0.46 15.39
CA LEU A 67 9.86 -0.91 15.25
C LEU A 67 9.31 -1.44 16.58
N LEU A 68 8.22 -2.21 16.47
CA LEU A 68 7.48 -2.71 17.62
C LEU A 68 7.78 -4.20 17.89
N ALA A 69 7.49 -4.63 19.12
CA ALA A 69 7.40 -6.06 19.42
C ALA A 69 6.22 -6.70 18.67
N PRO A 70 6.34 -7.94 18.17
CA PRO A 70 7.45 -8.86 18.46
C PRO A 70 8.75 -8.54 17.68
N TYR A 71 9.89 -8.87 18.29
CA TYR A 71 11.20 -8.87 17.65
C TYR A 71 11.63 -10.30 17.40
N ASP A 72 12.12 -10.60 16.20
CA ASP A 72 12.67 -11.91 15.89
C ASP A 72 14.12 -11.99 16.37
N SER A 73 14.35 -12.80 17.41
CA SER A 73 15.67 -12.99 18.02
C SER A 73 16.62 -13.84 17.17
N THR A 74 16.13 -14.47 16.10
CA THR A 74 16.95 -15.24 15.17
C THR A 74 17.68 -14.36 14.15
N ILE A 75 17.26 -13.09 14.02
CA ILE A 75 17.91 -12.13 13.13
C ILE A 75 19.29 -11.75 13.68
N THR A 76 20.31 -11.97 12.86
CA THR A 76 21.70 -11.64 13.17
C THR A 76 22.00 -10.14 13.04
N GLU A 77 23.05 -9.67 13.70
CA GLU A 77 23.51 -8.27 13.57
C GLU A 77 23.94 -7.90 12.14
N GLU A 78 24.48 -8.86 11.38
CA GLU A 78 24.80 -8.66 9.96
C GLU A 78 23.55 -8.43 9.12
N GLN A 79 22.47 -9.18 9.39
CA GLN A 79 21.18 -8.98 8.74
C GLN A 79 20.55 -7.65 9.15
N TRP A 80 20.60 -7.28 10.43
CA TRP A 80 20.15 -5.96 10.89
C TRP A 80 20.93 -4.83 10.23
N LYS A 81 22.24 -4.99 10.04
CA LYS A 81 23.04 -4.00 9.31
C LYS A 81 22.58 -3.85 7.86
N LYS A 82 22.36 -4.95 7.14
CA LYS A 82 21.85 -4.91 5.75
C LYS A 82 20.48 -4.25 5.68
N TYR A 83 19.58 -4.59 6.60
CA TYR A 83 18.27 -3.96 6.74
C TYR A 83 18.40 -2.46 6.98
N TYR A 84 19.32 -2.07 7.88
CA TYR A 84 19.57 -0.67 8.19
C TYR A 84 20.07 0.10 6.96
N ASP A 85 21.08 -0.44 6.27
CA ASP A 85 21.70 0.20 5.11
C ASP A 85 20.70 0.38 3.96
N GLU A 86 19.89 -0.66 3.66
CA GLU A 86 18.87 -0.64 2.62
C GLU A 86 17.77 0.38 2.92
N ARG A 87 17.16 0.31 4.11
CA ARG A 87 16.06 1.23 4.47
C ARG A 87 16.55 2.66 4.63
N SER A 88 17.78 2.87 5.10
CA SER A 88 18.41 4.20 5.12
C SER A 88 18.66 4.75 3.73
N ALA A 89 19.01 3.91 2.75
CA ALA A 89 19.15 4.36 1.36
C ALA A 89 17.80 4.79 0.78
N LEU A 90 16.73 4.03 1.07
CA LEU A 90 15.36 4.39 0.70
C LEU A 90 14.90 5.70 1.36
N ASP A 91 15.19 5.91 2.65
CA ASP A 91 14.91 7.17 3.34
C ASP A 91 15.57 8.37 2.64
N ARG A 92 16.79 8.20 2.08
CA ARG A 92 17.49 9.27 1.36
C ARG A 92 16.84 9.62 0.03
N VAL A 93 16.46 8.63 -0.78
CA VAL A 93 15.88 8.88 -2.11
C VAL A 93 14.38 9.20 -2.05
N ASN A 94 13.70 8.89 -0.95
CA ASN A 94 12.30 9.25 -0.74
C ASN A 94 12.13 10.58 0.01
N THR A 95 13.20 11.37 0.17
CA THR A 95 13.12 12.67 0.85
C THR A 95 14.02 13.73 0.21
N LEU A 96 13.50 14.95 0.04
CA LEU A 96 14.23 16.09 -0.57
C LEU A 96 15.53 16.49 0.15
N ARG A 97 15.72 16.08 1.40
CA ARG A 97 16.90 16.40 2.23
C ARG A 97 17.84 15.21 2.45
N GLY A 98 17.67 14.12 1.69
CA GLY A 98 18.43 12.87 1.82
C GLY A 98 19.94 12.96 1.56
N GLY A 99 20.46 14.14 1.21
CA GLY A 99 21.89 14.37 1.00
C GLY A 99 22.32 14.14 -0.44
N HIS A 100 23.26 13.20 -0.67
CA HIS A 100 24.00 13.03 -1.93
C HIS A 100 23.25 12.34 -3.08
N SER A 101 22.02 11.84 -2.86
CA SER A 101 21.24 11.14 -3.88
C SER A 101 20.04 12.00 -4.30
N ALA A 102 19.76 12.02 -5.60
CA ALA A 102 18.56 12.68 -6.13
C ALA A 102 17.30 11.95 -5.63
N PRO A 103 16.25 12.69 -5.26
CA PRO A 103 15.01 12.09 -4.80
C PRO A 103 14.24 11.48 -5.98
N ILE A 104 13.39 10.48 -5.72
CA ILE A 104 12.54 9.85 -6.75
C ILE A 104 11.39 10.80 -7.10
N GLU A 105 11.42 11.37 -8.29
CA GLU A 105 10.38 12.22 -8.83
C GLU A 105 10.03 11.73 -10.24
N SER A 106 8.74 11.64 -10.57
CA SER A 106 8.29 11.40 -11.94
C SER A 106 7.90 12.75 -12.56
N GLU A 107 8.89 13.38 -13.20
CA GLU A 107 8.75 14.71 -13.80
C GLU A 107 7.64 14.72 -14.87
N ASP A 108 7.56 13.67 -15.68
CA ASP A 108 6.62 13.53 -16.80
C ASP A 108 5.19 13.17 -16.38
N LEU A 109 4.98 12.80 -15.11
CA LEU A 109 3.66 12.48 -14.56
C LEU A 109 2.88 13.74 -14.15
N GLY A 110 3.57 14.84 -13.83
CA GLY A 110 2.95 16.11 -13.44
C GLY A 110 2.10 16.05 -12.16
N GLN A 111 2.31 15.06 -11.28
CA GLN A 111 1.54 14.85 -10.04
C GLN A 111 2.46 14.88 -8.79
N PRO A 112 1.94 15.26 -7.61
CA PRO A 112 2.76 15.44 -6.40
C PRO A 112 3.20 14.09 -5.81
N THR A 113 4.33 13.57 -6.30
CA THR A 113 4.91 12.27 -5.90
C THR A 113 4.94 12.06 -4.38
N TRP A 114 5.41 13.04 -3.61
CA TRP A 114 5.51 12.95 -2.15
C TRP A 114 4.14 12.94 -1.44
N GLY A 115 3.18 13.68 -1.99
CA GLY A 115 1.79 13.68 -1.53
C GLY A 115 1.16 12.30 -1.73
N ILE A 116 1.37 11.70 -2.89
CA ILE A 116 0.88 10.35 -3.23
C ILE A 116 1.47 9.29 -2.31
N LEU A 117 2.79 9.31 -2.07
CA LEU A 117 3.44 8.38 -1.14
C LEU A 117 2.86 8.49 0.27
N ARG A 118 2.66 9.72 0.74
CA ARG A 118 2.13 10.00 2.07
C ARG A 118 0.67 9.55 2.19
N ASP A 119 -0.16 9.86 1.20
CA ASP A 119 -1.58 9.53 1.20
C ASP A 119 -1.79 8.01 1.12
N SER A 120 -0.95 7.32 0.33
CA SER A 120 -0.85 5.85 0.31
C SER A 120 -0.54 5.29 1.71
N GLY A 121 0.47 5.84 2.38
CA GLY A 121 0.82 5.47 3.76
C GLY A 121 -0.31 5.73 4.76
N ASP A 122 -1.06 6.83 4.60
CA ASP A 122 -2.22 7.15 5.43
C ASP A 122 -3.36 6.15 5.24
N VAL A 123 -3.57 5.64 4.02
CA VAL A 123 -4.56 4.57 3.76
C VAL A 123 -4.15 3.27 4.45
N VAL A 124 -2.87 2.87 4.35
CA VAL A 124 -2.34 1.69 5.06
C VAL A 124 -2.51 1.83 6.58
N ALA A 125 -2.17 3.00 7.13
CA ALA A 125 -2.31 3.29 8.55
C ALA A 125 -3.79 3.33 9.00
N ALA A 126 -4.67 3.92 8.19
CA ALA A 126 -6.11 3.96 8.44
C ALA A 126 -6.70 2.55 8.54
N ALA A 127 -6.26 1.62 7.69
CA ALA A 127 -6.74 0.24 7.69
C ALA A 127 -6.56 -0.42 9.08
N ILE A 128 -5.43 -0.19 9.75
CA ILE A 128 -5.17 -0.69 11.10
C ILE A 128 -6.08 -0.02 12.13
N MET A 129 -6.28 1.29 12.04
CA MET A 129 -7.18 2.02 12.94
C MET A 129 -8.62 1.48 12.88
N GLY A 130 -9.08 1.11 11.68
CA GLY A 130 -10.41 0.56 11.43
C GLY A 130 -10.58 -0.95 11.66
N SER A 131 -9.60 -1.65 12.24
CA SER A 131 -9.71 -3.08 12.59
C SER A 131 -10.58 -3.34 13.84
N ALA A 132 -11.20 -4.51 13.96
CA ALA A 132 -12.18 -4.76 15.03
C ALA A 132 -11.61 -5.42 16.31
N GLN A 133 -10.58 -6.27 16.21
CA GLN A 133 -10.19 -7.17 17.32
C GLN A 133 -9.03 -6.71 18.20
N LEU A 134 -8.26 -5.71 17.77
CA LEU A 134 -7.19 -5.18 18.62
C LEU A 134 -7.81 -4.20 19.64
N GLN A 135 -8.22 -4.73 20.80
CA GLN A 135 -8.88 -3.98 21.88
C GLN A 135 -7.93 -2.98 22.56
N ASP A 136 -6.62 -3.25 22.55
CA ASP A 136 -5.62 -2.29 23.02
C ASP A 136 -5.49 -1.12 22.02
N ALA A 137 -6.24 -0.06 22.32
CA ALA A 137 -6.24 1.16 21.53
C ALA A 137 -4.86 1.83 21.45
N ASN A 138 -4.01 1.69 22.48
CA ASN A 138 -2.67 2.26 22.48
C ASN A 138 -1.74 1.47 21.56
N ARG A 139 -1.78 0.13 21.62
CA ARG A 139 -1.01 -0.71 20.69
C ARG A 139 -1.43 -0.49 19.25
N LYS A 140 -2.74 -0.37 18.99
CA LYS A 140 -3.27 0.00 17.67
C LYS A 140 -2.67 1.31 17.16
N LYS A 141 -2.69 2.37 17.98
CA LYS A 141 -2.11 3.67 17.63
C LYS A 141 -0.61 3.57 17.34
N ARG A 142 0.15 2.83 18.15
CA ARG A 142 1.58 2.64 17.92
C ARG A 142 1.86 1.95 16.58
N ILE A 143 1.10 0.90 16.24
CA ILE A 143 1.23 0.23 14.93
C ILE A 143 0.95 1.23 13.80
N THR A 144 -0.14 2.00 13.91
CA THR A 144 -0.48 3.07 12.97
C THR A 144 0.65 4.09 12.81
N HIS A 145 1.27 4.52 13.92
CA HIS A 145 2.36 5.50 13.89
C HIS A 145 3.59 5.01 13.13
N VAL A 146 3.95 3.73 13.29
CA VAL A 146 5.06 3.14 12.55
C VAL A 146 4.73 3.03 11.06
N LEU A 147 3.50 2.65 10.72
CA LEU A 147 3.09 2.48 9.32
C LEU A 147 3.12 3.79 8.50
N PHE A 148 2.94 4.96 9.13
CA PHE A 148 3.03 6.25 8.45
C PHE A 148 4.36 6.51 7.74
N GLY A 149 5.44 5.82 8.13
CA GLY A 149 6.76 5.95 7.51
C GLY A 149 7.39 4.62 7.13
N SER A 150 6.56 3.61 6.84
CA SER A 150 7.01 2.29 6.41
C SER A 150 6.86 2.02 4.91
N LEU A 151 6.25 2.94 4.16
CA LEU A 151 6.08 2.84 2.71
C LEU A 151 7.13 3.70 2.00
N TYR A 152 7.72 3.15 0.94
CA TYR A 152 8.76 3.78 0.12
C TYR A 152 8.52 3.50 -1.36
N PHE A 153 8.82 4.45 -2.23
CA PHE A 153 9.08 4.17 -3.63
C PHE A 153 10.49 3.62 -3.79
N ILE A 154 10.61 2.56 -4.57
CA ILE A 154 11.89 2.02 -5.08
C ILE A 154 12.16 2.65 -6.45
N ARG A 155 11.13 2.72 -7.30
CA ARG A 155 11.15 3.38 -8.60
C ARG A 155 9.75 3.91 -8.89
N LEU A 156 9.68 5.05 -9.55
CA LEU A 156 8.43 5.62 -10.03
C LEU A 156 8.69 6.20 -11.41
N ASP A 157 8.00 5.67 -12.40
CA ASP A 157 7.93 6.21 -13.75
C ASP A 157 6.47 6.41 -14.14
N GLY A 158 6.20 7.36 -15.02
CA GLY A 158 4.87 7.68 -15.47
C GLY A 158 4.85 8.83 -16.46
N THR A 159 3.84 8.82 -17.32
CA THR A 159 3.65 9.85 -18.34
C THR A 159 2.19 10.27 -18.37
N ASP A 160 1.93 11.56 -18.55
CA ASP A 160 0.58 12.06 -18.80
C ASP A 160 0.11 11.85 -20.26
N GLU A 161 -1.20 11.99 -20.52
CA GLU A 161 -1.75 11.94 -21.88
C GLU A 161 -1.50 13.24 -22.69
N GLY A 162 -0.95 14.28 -22.06
CA GLY A 162 -0.62 15.58 -22.64
C GLY A 162 -1.80 16.44 -23.15
N ASN A 163 -3.04 15.92 -23.14
CA ASN A 163 -4.19 16.54 -23.82
C ASN A 163 -5.41 16.84 -22.92
N GLY A 164 -5.27 16.74 -21.59
CA GLY A 164 -6.38 16.90 -20.63
C GLY A 164 -5.91 17.23 -19.21
N PRO A 165 -6.80 17.14 -18.18
CA PRO A 165 -6.37 17.06 -16.78
C PRO A 165 -5.26 16.00 -16.61
N PRO A 166 -4.43 16.06 -15.56
CA PRO A 166 -3.26 15.19 -15.42
C PRO A 166 -3.67 13.75 -15.05
N GLU A 167 -4.35 13.08 -15.98
CA GLU A 167 -4.62 11.65 -15.95
C GLU A 167 -3.36 10.97 -16.50
N PRO A 168 -2.76 10.04 -15.75
CA PRO A 168 -1.61 9.31 -16.25
C PRO A 168 -2.05 8.46 -17.43
N ARG A 169 -1.29 8.51 -18.51
CA ARG A 169 -1.39 7.53 -19.60
C ARG A 169 -0.71 6.22 -19.21
N HIS A 170 0.43 6.31 -18.53
CA HIS A 170 1.20 5.16 -18.09
C HIS A 170 1.74 5.43 -16.68
N LEU A 171 1.78 4.39 -15.86
CA LEU A 171 2.46 4.36 -14.56
C LEU A 171 3.23 3.06 -14.47
N ASP A 172 4.46 3.14 -14.00
CA ASP A 172 5.28 1.98 -13.64
C ASP A 172 5.92 2.22 -12.27
N VAL A 173 5.28 1.68 -11.24
CA VAL A 173 5.58 1.98 -9.83
C VAL A 173 6.10 0.76 -9.12
N TYR A 174 7.30 0.88 -8.55
CA TYR A 174 7.85 -0.09 -7.62
C TYR A 174 7.86 0.53 -6.22
N SER A 175 7.24 -0.14 -5.28
CA SER A 175 7.19 0.31 -3.88
C SER A 175 7.48 -0.82 -2.91
N ARG A 176 7.82 -0.45 -1.67
CA ARG A 176 8.06 -1.39 -0.57
C ARG A 176 7.36 -0.94 0.69
N LEU A 177 6.58 -1.84 1.28
CA LEU A 177 5.99 -1.69 2.60
C LEU A 177 6.72 -2.57 3.61
N TYR A 178 7.33 -1.94 4.61
CA TYR A 178 7.96 -2.65 5.72
C TYR A 178 6.96 -3.01 6.81
N SER A 179 7.18 -4.17 7.45
CA SER A 179 6.46 -4.54 8.67
C SER A 179 6.67 -3.47 9.77
N PRO A 180 5.63 -3.15 10.56
CA PRO A 180 5.78 -2.29 11.74
C PRO A 180 6.47 -3.00 12.91
N PHE A 181 6.72 -4.31 12.80
CA PHE A 181 7.34 -5.13 13.83
C PHE A 181 8.81 -5.42 13.53
N GLY A 182 9.58 -5.73 14.57
CA GLY A 182 10.99 -6.13 14.47
C GLY A 182 11.21 -7.55 13.96
N ILE A 183 10.40 -8.00 13.00
CA ILE A 183 10.46 -9.35 12.42
C ILE A 183 11.20 -9.39 11.06
N GLY A 184 11.68 -8.24 10.59
CA GLY A 184 12.55 -8.17 9.41
C GLY A 184 11.87 -8.45 8.07
N THR A 185 10.54 -8.37 7.99
CA THR A 185 9.79 -8.64 6.76
C THR A 185 9.32 -7.36 6.05
N SER A 186 9.09 -7.49 4.74
CA SER A 186 8.50 -6.44 3.91
C SER A 186 7.73 -7.05 2.73
N VAL A 187 7.02 -6.22 1.99
CA VAL A 187 6.35 -6.60 0.75
C VAL A 187 6.74 -5.59 -0.32
N ASP A 188 7.25 -6.09 -1.43
CA ASP A 188 7.48 -5.30 -2.65
C ASP A 188 6.22 -5.33 -3.50
N PHE A 189 5.87 -4.21 -4.11
CA PHE A 189 4.79 -4.09 -5.07
C PHE A 189 5.33 -3.58 -6.39
N HIS A 190 4.73 -4.05 -7.47
CA HIS A 190 4.91 -3.49 -8.81
C HIS A 190 3.52 -3.24 -9.38
N TYR A 191 3.21 -1.96 -9.59
CA TYR A 191 1.98 -1.49 -10.21
C TYR A 191 2.29 -0.98 -11.60
N ASP A 192 1.70 -1.62 -12.60
CA ASP A 192 1.81 -1.24 -14.00
C ASP A 192 0.43 -0.90 -14.53
N TYR A 193 0.29 0.31 -15.05
CA TYR A 193 -0.97 0.85 -15.52
C TYR A 193 -0.77 1.51 -16.87
N HIS A 194 -1.73 1.29 -17.76
CA HIS A 194 -1.86 2.03 -18.99
C HIS A 194 -3.32 2.27 -19.31
N TYR A 195 -3.60 3.51 -19.71
CA TYR A 195 -4.88 3.85 -20.26
C TYR A 195 -4.69 4.88 -21.36
N ARG A 196 -5.16 4.55 -22.56
CA ARG A 196 -5.19 5.45 -23.69
C ARG A 196 -6.54 5.36 -24.37
N ARG A 197 -7.27 6.46 -24.34
CA ARG A 197 -8.52 6.59 -25.07
C ARG A 197 -8.25 6.68 -26.57
N ARG A 198 -8.87 5.80 -27.36
CA ARG A 198 -8.73 5.83 -28.83
C ARG A 198 -9.96 6.48 -29.46
N PHE A 199 -9.77 7.53 -30.25
CA PHE A 199 -10.87 8.14 -31.00
C PHE A 199 -11.19 7.29 -32.23
N SER A 200 -12.42 6.77 -32.30
CA SER A 200 -13.07 6.00 -33.39
C SER A 200 -12.83 4.49 -33.41
N ARG A 201 -13.93 3.71 -33.39
CA ARG A 201 -14.10 2.28 -33.77
C ARG A 201 -13.08 1.24 -33.28
N GLN A 202 -12.08 1.64 -32.53
CA GLN A 202 -11.06 0.85 -31.86
C GLN A 202 -11.38 0.93 -30.38
N ASP A 203 -11.26 -0.20 -29.70
CA ASP A 203 -11.47 -0.26 -28.27
C ASP A 203 -10.32 0.47 -27.52
N ASP A 204 -10.56 0.82 -26.26
CA ASP A 204 -9.66 1.69 -25.50
C ASP A 204 -8.44 0.87 -25.04
N GLU A 205 -7.22 1.31 -25.34
CA GLU A 205 -6.02 0.58 -24.90
C GLU A 205 -5.88 0.72 -23.38
N ARG A 206 -6.32 -0.31 -22.66
CA ARG A 206 -6.32 -0.32 -21.19
C ARG A 206 -5.76 -1.61 -20.63
N PHE A 207 -4.79 -1.46 -19.73
CA PHE A 207 -4.31 -2.54 -18.88
C PHE A 207 -3.97 -2.00 -17.50
N ALA A 208 -4.15 -2.83 -16.47
CA ALA A 208 -3.72 -2.51 -15.13
C ALA A 208 -3.37 -3.81 -14.39
N SER A 209 -2.16 -3.88 -13.87
CA SER A 209 -1.69 -5.04 -13.09
C SER A 209 -1.02 -4.57 -11.81
N LEU A 210 -1.25 -5.31 -10.73
CA LEU A 210 -0.52 -5.16 -9.48
C LEU A 210 0.04 -6.52 -9.10
N THR A 211 1.36 -6.62 -9.01
CA THR A 211 2.04 -7.79 -8.46
C THR A 211 2.67 -7.44 -7.12
N ALA A 212 2.80 -8.45 -6.26
CA ALA A 212 3.36 -8.28 -4.93
C ALA A 212 4.27 -9.44 -4.55
N ARG A 213 5.43 -9.16 -3.98
CA ARG A 213 6.43 -10.14 -3.56
C ARG A 213 6.68 -10.06 -2.06
N LEU A 214 6.57 -11.19 -1.38
CA LEU A 214 6.95 -11.29 0.03
C LEU A 214 8.47 -11.25 0.17
N ARG A 215 8.95 -10.51 1.17
CA ARG A 215 10.37 -10.40 1.50
C ARG A 215 10.63 -10.66 2.96
N THR A 216 11.78 -11.24 3.21
CA THR A 216 12.37 -11.40 4.52
C THR A 216 13.68 -10.63 4.61
N ILE A 217 14.29 -10.62 5.79
CA ILE A 217 15.52 -9.86 6.01
C ILE A 217 16.71 -10.42 5.22
N THR A 218 16.63 -11.66 4.74
CA THR A 218 17.67 -12.25 3.89
C THR A 218 17.68 -11.63 2.50
N ASP A 219 16.58 -11.03 2.06
CA ASP A 219 16.48 -10.36 0.77
C ASP A 219 17.10 -8.96 0.79
N CYS A 220 17.42 -8.39 1.96
CA CYS A 220 18.02 -7.06 2.07
C CYS A 220 19.36 -6.99 1.33
N GLY A 221 19.50 -5.99 0.46
CA GLY A 221 20.67 -5.82 -0.41
C GLY A 221 20.65 -6.65 -1.70
N ALA A 222 19.62 -7.49 -1.91
CA ALA A 222 19.33 -8.00 -3.25
C ALA A 222 18.87 -6.84 -4.13
N ALA A 223 19.28 -6.85 -5.40
CA ALA A 223 18.75 -5.92 -6.39
C ALA A 223 17.21 -5.95 -6.36
N PRO A 224 16.53 -4.81 -6.56
CA PRO A 224 15.11 -4.84 -6.89
C PRO A 224 14.90 -5.85 -8.03
N PRO A 225 13.80 -6.63 -8.04
CA PRO A 225 13.54 -7.54 -9.13
C PRO A 225 13.71 -6.78 -10.46
N ALA A 226 14.67 -7.24 -11.28
CA ALA A 226 14.93 -6.61 -12.56
C ALA A 226 13.71 -6.83 -13.44
N GLN A 227 13.24 -5.77 -14.09
CA GLN A 227 12.42 -5.92 -15.29
C GLN A 227 13.30 -6.56 -16.36
N SER A 228 12.95 -7.77 -16.76
CA SER A 228 13.21 -8.22 -18.10
C SER A 228 11.94 -8.92 -18.55
N GLU A 229 11.19 -8.24 -19.41
CA GLU A 229 10.07 -8.81 -20.16
C GLU A 229 10.51 -9.93 -21.12
N ASP A 230 11.81 -10.22 -21.23
CA ASP A 230 12.39 -11.18 -22.17
C ASP A 230 13.04 -12.43 -21.53
N ASP A 231 12.98 -12.61 -20.20
CA ASP A 231 13.50 -13.84 -19.59
C ASP A 231 12.36 -14.86 -19.38
N GLU A 232 11.87 -15.46 -20.47
CA GLU A 232 11.00 -16.65 -20.43
C GLU A 232 11.64 -17.83 -19.64
N GLU A 233 12.95 -17.75 -19.33
CA GLU A 233 13.69 -18.73 -18.52
C GLU A 233 13.68 -18.46 -17.00
N ASN A 234 13.27 -17.27 -16.55
CA ASN A 234 13.21 -16.97 -15.12
C ASN A 234 11.82 -17.25 -14.56
N GLN A 235 11.65 -18.43 -13.96
CA GLN A 235 10.49 -18.72 -13.12
C GLN A 235 10.24 -17.55 -12.18
N ALA A 236 9.02 -17.01 -12.20
CA ALA A 236 8.60 -15.99 -11.23
C ALA A 236 9.02 -16.44 -9.82
N PRO A 237 9.63 -15.56 -9.01
CA PRO A 237 10.11 -15.93 -7.68
C PRO A 237 8.98 -16.64 -6.92
N ALA A 238 9.28 -17.71 -6.18
CA ALA A 238 8.28 -18.53 -5.49
C ALA A 238 7.36 -17.75 -4.53
N ASP A 239 7.76 -16.53 -4.17
CA ASP A 239 7.08 -15.62 -3.25
C ASP A 239 6.45 -14.39 -3.93
N ALA A 240 6.33 -14.38 -5.26
CA ALA A 240 5.65 -13.34 -6.04
C ALA A 240 4.21 -13.77 -6.42
N TYR A 241 3.26 -12.85 -6.32
CA TYR A 241 1.84 -13.11 -6.54
C TYR A 241 1.20 -11.97 -7.33
N VAL A 242 0.31 -12.33 -8.26
CA VAL A 242 -0.57 -11.37 -8.94
C VAL A 242 -1.71 -11.00 -7.98
N VAL A 243 -1.78 -9.72 -7.60
CA VAL A 243 -2.86 -9.18 -6.76
C VAL A 243 -4.10 -8.98 -7.62
N PHE A 244 -3.91 -8.28 -8.73
CA PHE A 244 -4.85 -8.29 -9.84
C PHE A 244 -4.09 -8.10 -11.15
N ASP A 245 -4.70 -8.57 -12.22
CA ASP A 245 -4.30 -8.29 -13.58
C ASP A 245 -5.57 -8.04 -14.40
N SER A 246 -5.52 -7.07 -15.30
CA SER A 246 -6.67 -6.60 -16.05
C SER A 246 -6.22 -6.12 -17.40
N GLN A 247 -6.86 -6.65 -18.44
CA GLN A 247 -6.63 -6.26 -19.83
C GLN A 247 -7.96 -6.18 -20.57
N GLU A 248 -8.04 -5.30 -21.56
CA GLU A 248 -9.15 -5.28 -22.51
C GLU A 248 -9.38 -6.65 -23.17
N ASP A 249 -10.64 -7.09 -23.22
CA ASP A 249 -11.03 -8.42 -23.75
C ASP A 249 -11.36 -8.42 -25.26
N GLY A 250 -11.25 -7.26 -25.93
CA GLY A 250 -11.60 -7.09 -27.35
C GLY A 250 -13.11 -7.07 -27.65
N GLU A 251 -13.96 -7.14 -26.62
CA GLU A 251 -15.42 -6.98 -26.72
C GLU A 251 -15.91 -5.75 -25.95
N GLY A 252 -14.98 -4.86 -25.57
CA GLY A 252 -15.23 -3.66 -24.75
C GLY A 252 -15.39 -3.94 -23.25
N GLY A 253 -15.10 -5.17 -22.80
CA GLY A 253 -15.05 -5.56 -21.39
C GLY A 253 -13.61 -5.63 -20.85
N LEU A 254 -13.45 -6.31 -19.72
CA LEU A 254 -12.15 -6.56 -19.08
C LEU A 254 -12.01 -8.05 -18.78
N ASN A 255 -10.91 -8.64 -19.25
CA ASN A 255 -10.44 -9.90 -18.71
C ASN A 255 -9.69 -9.61 -17.40
N THR A 256 -10.15 -10.18 -16.28
CA THR A 256 -9.58 -9.89 -14.95
C THR A 256 -9.18 -11.15 -14.20
N GLN A 257 -7.98 -11.10 -13.62
CA GLN A 257 -7.51 -12.05 -12.62
C GLN A 257 -7.44 -11.34 -11.26
N PHE A 258 -7.89 -12.01 -10.20
CA PHE A 258 -7.88 -11.47 -8.84
C PHE A 258 -7.32 -12.48 -7.85
N ILE A 259 -6.49 -12.00 -6.94
CA ILE A 259 -5.98 -12.74 -5.78
C ILE A 259 -7.10 -13.42 -4.96
N ASP A 260 -6.75 -14.50 -4.28
CA ASP A 260 -7.62 -15.22 -3.36
C ASP A 260 -7.39 -14.88 -1.87
N GLU A 261 -8.29 -15.33 -1.02
CA GLU A 261 -8.22 -15.09 0.43
C GLU A 261 -7.01 -15.79 1.08
N ILE A 262 -6.59 -16.94 0.57
CA ILE A 262 -5.48 -17.72 1.14
C ILE A 262 -4.18 -16.94 0.97
N THR A 263 -3.98 -16.35 -0.20
CA THR A 263 -2.80 -15.55 -0.52
C THR A 263 -2.81 -14.22 0.23
N LEU A 264 -3.97 -13.57 0.39
CA LEU A 264 -4.10 -12.38 1.24
C LEU A 264 -3.68 -12.63 2.70
N LYS A 265 -3.97 -13.82 3.26
CA LYS A 265 -3.49 -14.22 4.60
C LYS A 265 -1.97 -14.34 4.67
N ARG A 266 -1.30 -14.71 3.58
CA ARG A 266 0.18 -14.74 3.52
C ARG A 266 0.77 -13.33 3.62
N PHE A 267 0.16 -12.35 2.95
CA PHE A 267 0.55 -10.94 3.09
C PHE A 267 0.33 -10.43 4.52
N GLU A 268 -0.82 -10.75 5.12
CA GLU A 268 -1.11 -10.40 6.51
C GLU A 268 -0.08 -11.00 7.47
N LYS A 269 0.23 -12.29 7.30
CA LYS A 269 1.22 -13.00 8.11
C LYS A 269 2.62 -12.43 7.93
N SER A 270 3.01 -12.09 6.71
CA SER A 270 4.31 -11.46 6.44
C SER A 270 4.42 -10.09 7.11
N LEU A 271 3.42 -9.21 6.91
CA LEU A 271 3.47 -7.85 7.43
C LEU A 271 3.25 -7.77 8.94
N PHE A 272 2.33 -8.56 9.49
CA PHE A 272 1.86 -8.42 10.87
C PHE A 272 2.16 -9.62 11.76
N GLY A 273 2.76 -10.67 11.21
CA GLY A 273 3.11 -11.85 11.98
C GLY A 273 1.92 -12.70 12.44
N THR A 274 0.74 -12.49 11.85
CA THR A 274 -0.51 -13.17 12.24
C THR A 274 -1.43 -13.25 11.03
N GLU A 275 -2.41 -14.15 11.07
CA GLU A 275 -3.45 -14.25 10.04
C GLU A 275 -4.85 -14.20 10.66
N GLY A 276 -5.82 -13.66 9.91
CA GLY A 276 -7.21 -13.56 10.33
C GLY A 276 -7.52 -12.46 11.33
N TRP A 277 -6.56 -11.57 11.64
CA TRP A 277 -6.79 -10.35 12.41
C TRP A 277 -7.57 -9.34 11.58
N LEU A 278 -7.15 -9.15 10.33
CA LEU A 278 -7.73 -8.24 9.37
C LEU A 278 -8.60 -9.02 8.38
N SER A 279 -9.71 -8.43 7.95
CA SER A 279 -10.51 -9.05 6.87
C SER A 279 -9.74 -9.06 5.56
N PRO A 280 -10.09 -9.98 4.63
CA PRO A 280 -9.54 -9.97 3.28
C PRO A 280 -9.73 -8.62 2.59
N ARG A 281 -10.88 -7.95 2.82
CA ARG A 281 -11.12 -6.60 2.30
C ARG A 281 -10.11 -5.59 2.83
N LYS A 282 -9.78 -5.65 4.12
CA LYS A 282 -8.77 -4.78 4.72
C LYS A 282 -7.38 -5.02 4.14
N MET A 283 -7.03 -6.30 3.93
CA MET A 283 -5.77 -6.65 3.29
C MET A 283 -5.70 -6.14 1.85
N VAL A 284 -6.81 -6.18 1.10
CA VAL A 284 -6.87 -5.53 -0.22
C VAL A 284 -6.67 -4.02 -0.10
N ASP A 285 -7.31 -3.33 0.86
CA ASP A 285 -7.09 -1.89 1.07
C ASP A 285 -5.58 -1.59 1.33
N ILE A 286 -4.90 -2.43 2.13
CA ILE A 286 -3.47 -2.29 2.44
C ILE A 286 -2.59 -2.57 1.22
N VAL A 287 -2.88 -3.62 0.47
CA VAL A 287 -2.07 -4.04 -0.69
C VAL A 287 -2.20 -3.04 -1.84
N LEU A 288 -3.42 -2.57 -2.14
CA LEU A 288 -3.63 -1.53 -3.15
C LEU A 288 -2.93 -0.23 -2.78
N ALA A 289 -3.06 0.23 -1.53
CA ALA A 289 -2.36 1.41 -1.05
C ALA A 289 -0.84 1.21 -1.01
N GLY A 290 -0.37 0.01 -0.67
CA GLY A 290 1.04 -0.36 -0.73
C GLY A 290 1.62 -0.20 -2.13
N GLY A 291 0.89 -0.62 -3.16
CA GLY A 291 1.25 -0.41 -4.57
C GLY A 291 0.91 0.98 -5.13
N SER A 292 0.42 1.92 -4.30
CA SER A 292 -0.10 3.25 -4.71
C SER A 292 -1.23 3.21 -5.76
N VAL A 293 -1.97 2.10 -5.85
CA VAL A 293 -3.09 1.94 -6.79
C VAL A 293 -4.25 2.86 -6.39
N MET A 294 -4.87 3.52 -7.38
CA MET A 294 -5.94 4.51 -7.16
C MET A 294 -5.49 5.73 -6.34
N GLN A 295 -4.18 6.00 -6.27
CA GLN A 295 -3.61 7.19 -5.61
C GLN A 295 -3.16 8.26 -6.60
N TYR A 296 -3.24 7.95 -7.90
CA TYR A 296 -3.03 8.90 -8.97
C TYR A 296 -4.41 9.33 -9.49
N HIS A 297 -4.44 10.31 -10.39
CA HIS A 297 -5.68 10.62 -11.09
C HIS A 297 -5.96 9.60 -12.22
N GLU A 298 -5.86 8.30 -11.94
CA GLU A 298 -6.14 7.24 -12.92
C GLU A 298 -7.57 7.36 -13.47
N ALA A 299 -7.69 7.32 -14.79
CA ALA A 299 -8.99 7.40 -15.46
C ALA A 299 -9.77 6.07 -15.36
N ASP A 300 -9.09 4.94 -15.54
CA ASP A 300 -9.66 3.60 -15.38
C ASP A 300 -9.27 3.00 -14.02
N THR A 301 -10.26 2.76 -13.17
CA THR A 301 -10.07 2.11 -11.87
C THR A 301 -10.94 0.85 -11.74
N GLU A 302 -11.54 0.38 -12.84
CA GLU A 302 -12.56 -0.67 -12.85
C GLU A 302 -12.06 -1.97 -12.22
N ALA A 303 -10.83 -2.40 -12.55
CA ALA A 303 -10.22 -3.61 -12.02
C ALA A 303 -9.98 -3.55 -10.51
N ALA A 304 -9.39 -2.45 -10.02
CA ALA A 304 -9.13 -2.24 -8.60
C ALA A 304 -10.44 -2.14 -7.79
N VAL A 305 -11.45 -1.45 -8.31
CA VAL A 305 -12.79 -1.37 -7.69
C VAL A 305 -13.47 -2.74 -7.67
N SER A 306 -13.34 -3.51 -8.74
CA SER A 306 -13.85 -4.88 -8.84
C SER A 306 -13.20 -5.82 -7.81
N LEU A 307 -11.87 -5.74 -7.65
CA LEU A 307 -11.14 -6.48 -6.61
C LEU A 307 -11.63 -6.11 -5.21
N LEU A 308 -11.76 -4.81 -4.92
CA LEU A 308 -12.30 -4.32 -3.65
C LEU A 308 -13.68 -4.93 -3.38
N ASN A 309 -14.57 -4.98 -4.37
CA ASN A 309 -15.94 -5.49 -4.23
C ASN A 309 -16.02 -7.01 -4.07
N LYS A 310 -14.96 -7.75 -4.40
CA LYS A 310 -14.86 -9.22 -4.20
C LYS A 310 -14.89 -9.61 -2.71
N PHE A 311 -14.38 -8.76 -1.83
CA PHE A 311 -14.20 -9.06 -0.41
C PHE A 311 -15.06 -8.18 0.50
N GLN A 312 -15.35 -8.69 1.70
CA GLN A 312 -16.09 -7.95 2.73
C GLN A 312 -15.27 -7.73 3.99
N TYR A 313 -15.56 -6.62 4.67
CA TYR A 313 -15.06 -6.37 6.02
C TYR A 313 -15.61 -7.38 7.03
N PHE A 314 -14.83 -7.66 8.06
CA PHE A 314 -15.36 -8.35 9.23
C PHE A 314 -16.35 -7.44 9.98
N PRO A 315 -17.30 -8.01 10.76
CA PRO A 315 -18.21 -7.20 11.57
C PRO A 315 -17.44 -6.24 12.51
N GLY A 316 -17.81 -4.96 12.49
CA GLY A 316 -17.17 -3.90 13.28
C GLY A 316 -15.96 -3.23 12.61
N GLU A 317 -15.49 -3.75 11.48
CA GLU A 317 -14.44 -3.11 10.70
C GLU A 317 -14.96 -2.01 9.75
N ASN A 318 -14.11 -1.02 9.48
CA ASN A 318 -14.34 0.02 8.48
C ASN A 318 -13.00 0.52 7.89
N THR A 319 -13.03 1.47 6.97
CA THR A 319 -11.80 2.02 6.35
C THR A 319 -10.83 2.68 7.33
N GLY A 320 -11.29 3.04 8.54
CA GLY A 320 -10.51 3.68 9.59
C GLY A 320 -10.14 5.15 9.34
N LYS A 321 -10.46 5.71 8.15
CA LYS A 321 -10.17 7.11 7.80
C LYS A 321 -10.68 8.11 8.86
N ARG A 322 -11.92 7.94 9.33
CA ARG A 322 -12.52 8.79 10.38
C ARG A 322 -11.81 8.65 11.73
N ALA A 323 -11.32 7.45 12.05
CA ALA A 323 -10.57 7.20 13.29
C ALA A 323 -9.13 7.73 13.22
N LEU A 324 -8.58 7.85 12.00
CA LEU A 324 -7.25 8.37 11.75
C LEU A 324 -7.18 9.91 11.82
N THR A 325 -8.21 10.62 11.34
CA THR A 325 -8.21 12.10 11.25
C THR A 325 -7.81 12.81 12.55
N PRO A 326 -8.35 12.46 13.74
CA PRO A 326 -7.95 13.11 14.99
C PRO A 326 -6.47 12.86 15.34
N GLU A 327 -5.95 11.68 14.99
CA GLU A 327 -4.56 11.32 15.24
C GLU A 327 -3.63 12.10 14.32
N LEU A 328 -3.95 12.24 13.03
CA LEU A 328 -3.18 13.09 12.10
C LEU A 328 -3.11 14.54 12.57
N ARG A 329 -4.24 15.11 13.03
CA ARG A 329 -4.27 16.47 13.60
C ARG A 329 -3.38 16.57 14.85
N ARG A 330 -3.41 15.55 15.71
CA ARG A 330 -2.53 15.49 16.88
C ARG A 330 -1.05 15.45 16.48
N LEU A 331 -0.69 14.66 15.47
CA LEU A 331 0.69 14.56 15.00
C LEU A 331 1.18 15.88 14.40
N ALA A 332 0.38 16.53 13.57
CA ALA A 332 0.69 17.87 13.03
C ALA A 332 0.91 18.90 14.16
N LEU A 333 0.12 18.85 15.23
CA LEU A 333 0.32 19.72 16.39
C LEU A 333 1.62 19.40 17.16
N ILE A 334 2.02 18.13 17.24
CA ILE A 334 3.30 17.72 17.85
C ILE A 334 4.48 18.24 17.01
N GLU A 335 4.36 18.21 15.69
CA GLU A 335 5.37 18.73 14.76
C GLU A 335 5.59 20.24 14.92
N ILE A 336 4.51 20.99 15.21
CA ILE A 336 4.55 22.46 15.37
C ILE A 336 4.97 22.88 16.79
N SER A 337 4.39 22.24 17.81
CA SER A 337 4.42 22.73 19.19
C SER A 337 5.24 21.87 20.16
N GLY A 338 5.87 20.79 19.66
CA GLY A 338 6.55 19.81 20.49
C GLY A 338 5.58 18.80 21.16
N PRO A 339 6.11 17.83 21.92
CA PRO A 339 5.32 16.71 22.44
C PRO A 339 4.27 17.17 23.47
N LEU A 340 2.99 17.10 23.09
CA LEU A 340 1.87 17.53 23.92
C LEU A 340 1.48 16.53 25.03
N ASN A 341 1.86 15.24 24.92
CA ASN A 341 1.47 14.16 25.86
C ASN A 341 2.42 12.94 25.76
N GLY A 342 3.64 13.07 26.28
CA GLY A 342 4.64 11.99 26.33
C GLY A 342 5.37 11.72 25.00
N PRO A 343 6.36 10.82 25.00
CA PRO A 343 7.13 10.51 23.79
C PRO A 343 6.25 9.74 22.79
N VAL A 344 6.04 10.32 21.61
CA VAL A 344 5.43 9.65 20.46
C VAL A 344 6.56 9.25 19.52
N CYS A 345 6.68 7.96 19.21
CA CYS A 345 7.67 7.48 18.25
C CYS A 345 7.00 7.44 16.87
N ILE A 346 7.50 8.26 15.95
CA ILE A 346 7.07 8.32 14.55
C ILE A 346 8.34 8.12 13.72
N PRO A 347 8.33 7.27 12.69
CA PRO A 347 9.50 7.10 11.83
C PRO A 347 9.92 8.43 11.23
N GLN A 348 11.22 8.66 11.17
CA GLN A 348 11.81 9.91 10.65
C GLN A 348 11.29 10.25 9.26
N ASN A 349 11.07 9.25 8.40
CA ASN A 349 10.55 9.45 7.05
C ASN A 349 9.21 10.21 7.03
N ARG A 350 8.28 9.90 7.94
CA ARG A 350 6.99 10.61 8.02
C ARG A 350 7.19 12.10 8.30
N LEU A 351 8.07 12.42 9.24
CA LEU A 351 8.39 13.80 9.60
C LEU A 351 9.09 14.54 8.45
N LEU A 352 9.85 13.83 7.63
CA LEU A 352 10.51 14.38 6.46
C LEU A 352 9.50 14.63 5.32
N LEU A 353 8.56 13.72 5.07
CA LEU A 353 7.50 13.89 4.06
C LEU A 353 6.55 15.04 4.43
N ALA A 354 6.21 15.22 5.71
CA ALA A 354 5.34 16.32 6.17
C ALA A 354 5.91 17.72 5.92
N ARG A 355 7.23 17.85 5.72
CA ARG A 355 7.92 19.13 5.47
C ARG A 355 8.13 19.44 3.99
N GLN A 356 7.62 18.59 3.09
CA GLN A 356 7.80 18.69 1.63
C GLN A 356 6.54 19.20 0.92
N GLU A 357 5.43 19.36 1.65
CA GLU A 357 4.31 20.22 1.25
C GLU A 357 4.60 21.69 1.54
#